data_AF-A0A7D3VRW8-F1
#
_entry.id   AF-A0A7D3VRW8-F1
#
_cell.length_a   1.000
_cell.length_b   1.000
_cell.length_c   1.000
_cell.angle_alpha   90.00
_cell.angle_beta   90.00
_cell.angle_gamma   90.00
#
_symmetry.space_group_name_H-M   'P 1'
#
loop_
_entity.id
_entity.type
_entity.pdbx_description
1 polymer ?
#
loop_
_entity_poly.entity_id
_entity_poly.type
_entity_poly.pdbx_seq_one_letter_code
_entity_poly.pdbx_strand_id
1 'polypeptide(L)'
;MIAVPALVAAGLIADAMRLRRRLARLRRLPQPRRPAPLSWERPREPGGYDVISADGAVIAAGVRRAAIAHARDTGLDVLGLVPADLPVTRALDMLRHTRDAGFATVVHTELLDDAYTGDYTTTMARLHHYDADTGHVIVPCHLTPRAPAYKGRAAWLQGLGVSLAQALVPSILVMGLVLAALASDPQWGPIAVIAYCAVPYLVFAGTPLSPRDLHRTALLRPVLTPYTWWRTLVEDAPPWNRLTWRDPRKDEI
;
A
#
# COMPACT_ATOMS: atom_id res chain seq x y z
N MET A 1 -17.78 -34.25 -3.02
CA MET A 1 -18.82 -33.41 -2.40
C MET A 1 -18.55 -31.94 -2.75
N ILE A 2 -19.38 -31.35 -3.61
CA ILE A 2 -19.17 -29.98 -4.16
C ILE A 2 -19.24 -28.84 -3.11
N ALA A 3 -19.84 -29.09 -1.95
CA ALA A 3 -20.14 -28.05 -0.97
C ALA A 3 -18.90 -27.31 -0.46
N VAL A 4 -17.78 -28.01 -0.20
CA VAL A 4 -16.56 -27.39 0.36
C VAL A 4 -15.86 -26.46 -0.65
N PRO A 5 -15.52 -26.89 -1.89
CA PRO A 5 -14.98 -25.98 -2.90
C PRO A 5 -15.88 -24.79 -3.20
N ALA A 6 -17.20 -25.00 -3.25
CA ALA A 6 -18.16 -23.93 -3.49
C ALA A 6 -18.17 -22.89 -2.36
N LEU A 7 -18.15 -23.32 -1.09
CA LEU A 7 -18.07 -22.42 0.07
C LEU A 7 -16.77 -21.61 0.09
N VAL A 8 -15.63 -22.25 -0.18
CA VAL A 8 -14.33 -21.56 -0.25
C VAL A 8 -14.34 -20.52 -1.37
N ALA A 9 -14.82 -20.89 -2.56
CA ALA A 9 -14.93 -19.96 -3.68
C ALA A 9 -15.86 -18.78 -3.36
N ALA A 10 -17.02 -19.03 -2.77
CA ALA A 10 -17.97 -17.98 -2.37
C ALA A 10 -17.35 -17.02 -1.34
N GLY A 11 -16.64 -17.55 -0.33
CA GLY A 11 -15.93 -16.75 0.66
C GLY A 11 -14.85 -15.85 0.05
N LEU A 12 -14.08 -16.37 -0.91
CA LEU A 12 -13.06 -15.60 -1.64
C LEU A 12 -13.67 -14.48 -2.47
N ILE A 13 -14.77 -14.76 -3.18
CA ILE A 13 -15.49 -13.75 -3.96
C ILE A 13 -16.08 -12.68 -3.05
N ALA A 14 -16.65 -13.06 -1.90
CA ALA A 14 -17.18 -12.12 -0.93
C ALA A 14 -16.08 -11.20 -0.35
N ASP A 15 -14.91 -11.76 0.01
CA ASP A 15 -13.75 -10.95 0.45
C ASP A 15 -13.29 -9.99 -0.65
N ALA A 16 -13.18 -10.46 -1.90
CA ALA A 16 -12.81 -9.63 -3.04
C ALA A 16 -13.79 -8.46 -3.23
N MET A 17 -15.10 -8.72 -3.13
CA MET A 17 -16.11 -7.67 -3.20
C MET A 17 -16.03 -6.68 -2.04
N ARG A 18 -15.73 -7.15 -0.83
CA ARG A 18 -15.50 -6.29 0.34
C ARG A 18 -14.29 -5.37 0.12
N LEU A 19 -13.18 -5.91 -0.37
CA LEU A 19 -11.99 -5.13 -0.70
C LEU A 19 -12.25 -4.14 -1.84
N ARG A 20 -13.02 -4.54 -2.87
CA ARG A 20 -13.45 -3.65 -3.95
C ARG A 20 -14.27 -2.47 -3.42
N ARG A 21 -15.21 -2.71 -2.50
CA ARG A 21 -15.99 -1.65 -1.86
C ARG A 21 -15.13 -0.71 -1.03
N ARG A 22 -14.09 -1.21 -0.34
CA ARG A 22 -13.10 -0.37 0.35
C ARG A 22 -12.32 0.49 -0.64
N LEU A 23 -11.88 -0.10 -1.74
CA LEU A 23 -11.15 0.60 -2.79
C LEU A 23 -12.00 1.68 -3.47
N ALA A 24 -13.29 1.43 -3.70
CA ALA A 24 -14.22 2.40 -4.27
C ALA A 24 -14.40 3.67 -3.41
N ARG A 25 -14.01 3.65 -2.13
CA ARG A 25 -14.01 4.84 -1.26
C ARG A 25 -12.79 5.73 -1.46
N LEU A 26 -11.73 5.23 -2.11
CA LEU A 26 -10.54 6.03 -2.42
C LEU A 26 -10.85 6.96 -3.59
N ARG A 27 -10.59 8.26 -3.39
CA ARG A 27 -10.80 9.28 -4.42
C ARG A 27 -9.59 9.33 -5.35
N ARG A 28 -9.84 9.56 -6.63
CA ARG A 28 -8.79 9.92 -7.58
C ARG A 28 -8.43 11.39 -7.37
N LEU A 29 -7.15 11.71 -7.41
CA LEU A 29 -6.72 13.09 -7.44
C LEU A 29 -7.28 13.75 -8.72
N PRO A 30 -7.98 14.89 -8.63
CA PRO A 30 -8.44 15.62 -9.80
C PRO A 30 -7.24 15.95 -10.70
N GLN A 31 -7.28 15.51 -11.95
CA GLN A 31 -6.24 15.90 -12.89
C GLN A 31 -6.42 17.37 -13.25
N PRO A 32 -5.35 18.20 -13.18
CA PRO A 32 -5.42 19.56 -13.68
C PRO A 32 -5.71 19.52 -15.18
N ARG A 33 -6.83 20.15 -15.59
CA ARG A 33 -7.32 20.19 -17.00
C ARG A 33 -6.34 20.88 -17.96
N ARG A 34 -5.31 21.57 -17.45
CA ARG A 34 -4.25 22.21 -18.24
C ARG A 34 -2.89 21.95 -17.60
N PRO A 35 -1.86 21.55 -18.38
CA PRO A 35 -0.50 21.59 -17.89
C PRO A 35 -0.13 23.07 -17.65
N ALA A 36 0.01 23.45 -16.39
CA ALA A 36 0.62 24.72 -16.05
C ALA A 36 2.09 24.70 -16.49
N PRO A 37 2.63 25.78 -17.08
CA PRO A 37 3.99 25.82 -17.58
C PRO A 37 4.99 25.35 -16.53
N LEU A 38 6.00 24.60 -17.00
CA LEU A 38 7.09 24.08 -16.18
C LEU A 38 7.94 25.28 -15.73
N SER A 39 7.81 25.70 -14.47
CA SER A 39 8.77 26.59 -13.83
C SER A 39 9.72 25.74 -13.00
N TRP A 40 10.96 25.59 -13.48
CA TRP A 40 12.05 24.87 -12.79
C TRP A 40 12.64 25.66 -11.62
N GLU A 41 12.36 26.96 -11.57
CA GLU A 41 12.70 27.82 -10.45
C GLU A 41 11.44 28.07 -9.62
N ARG A 42 11.38 27.50 -8.41
CA ARG A 42 10.85 28.24 -7.26
C ARG A 42 11.31 27.64 -5.92
N PRO A 43 11.60 28.52 -4.92
CA PRO A 43 11.82 28.16 -3.51
C PRO A 43 10.62 27.40 -2.92
N ARG A 44 10.78 26.81 -1.72
CA ARG A 44 9.68 26.33 -0.87
C ARG A 44 8.47 27.24 -1.05
N GLU A 45 7.39 26.76 -1.66
CA GLU A 45 6.17 27.55 -1.76
C GLU A 45 5.73 27.82 -0.31
N PRO A 46 5.47 29.08 0.09
CA PRO A 46 5.21 29.49 1.47
C PRO A 46 3.83 29.04 1.99
N GLY A 47 3.36 27.89 1.54
CA GLY A 47 1.98 27.45 1.65
C GLY A 47 1.75 26.29 2.60
N GLY A 48 2.60 26.14 3.62
CA GLY A 48 2.38 25.26 4.77
C GLY A 48 2.40 23.76 4.50
N TYR A 49 2.72 23.29 3.29
CA TYR A 49 2.77 21.87 2.96
C TYR A 49 4.07 21.51 2.25
N ASP A 50 4.65 20.37 2.63
CA ASP A 50 5.74 19.75 1.89
C ASP A 50 5.42 18.29 1.54
N VAL A 51 6.20 17.71 0.64
CA VAL A 51 6.00 16.35 0.16
C VAL A 51 7.19 15.50 0.54
N ILE A 52 6.92 14.49 1.38
CA ILE A 52 7.87 13.43 1.70
C ILE A 52 7.59 12.24 0.78
N SER A 53 8.66 11.60 0.32
CA SER A 53 8.57 10.46 -0.59
C SER A 53 9.45 9.33 -0.07
N ALA A 54 9.01 8.09 -0.25
CA ALA A 54 9.85 6.93 0.00
C ALA A 54 11.06 6.93 -0.96
N ASP A 55 12.14 6.26 -0.57
CA ASP A 55 13.36 6.19 -1.38
C ASP A 55 13.09 5.72 -2.81
N GLY A 56 13.52 6.53 -3.77
CA GLY A 56 13.36 6.26 -5.20
C GLY A 56 11.95 6.52 -5.75
N ALA A 57 11.00 7.01 -4.94
CA ALA A 57 9.71 7.48 -5.43
C ALA A 57 9.88 8.82 -6.14
N VAL A 58 9.50 8.87 -7.42
CA VAL A 58 9.55 10.09 -8.24
C VAL A 58 8.12 10.57 -8.48
N ILE A 59 7.86 11.84 -8.15
CA ILE A 59 6.55 12.48 -8.33
C ILE A 59 6.72 13.63 -9.30
N ALA A 60 5.94 13.62 -10.39
CA ALA A 60 5.92 14.73 -11.32
C ALA A 60 5.47 16.03 -10.62
N ALA A 61 6.12 17.16 -10.93
CA ALA A 61 5.81 18.45 -10.31
C ALA A 61 4.33 18.86 -10.43
N GLY A 62 3.65 18.49 -11.53
CA GLY A 62 2.23 18.71 -11.71
C GLY A 62 1.37 17.93 -10.71
N VAL A 63 1.73 16.68 -10.42
CA VAL A 63 1.06 15.83 -9.42
C VAL A 63 1.33 16.37 -8.02
N ARG A 64 2.58 16.78 -7.72
CA ARG A 64 2.94 17.42 -6.45
C ARG A 64 2.08 18.66 -6.18
N ARG A 65 1.98 19.57 -7.15
CA ARG A 65 1.15 20.79 -7.02
C ARG A 65 -0.33 20.47 -6.86
N ALA A 66 -0.87 19.54 -7.65
CA ALA A 66 -2.27 19.13 -7.54
C ALA A 66 -2.58 18.47 -6.19
N ALA A 67 -1.65 17.68 -5.64
CA ALA A 67 -1.79 17.08 -4.34
C ALA A 67 -1.74 18.11 -3.21
N ILE A 68 -0.81 19.07 -3.25
CA ILE A 68 -0.74 20.17 -2.28
C ILE A 68 -2.02 21.03 -2.32
N ALA A 69 -2.48 21.40 -3.52
CA ALA A 69 -3.73 22.14 -3.68
C ALA A 69 -4.91 21.35 -3.10
N HIS A 70 -4.98 20.04 -3.38
CA HIS A 70 -6.03 19.19 -2.84
C HIS A 70 -6.00 19.13 -1.31
N ALA A 71 -4.83 18.88 -0.71
CA ALA A 71 -4.67 18.85 0.74
C ALA A 71 -5.18 20.15 1.39
N ARG A 72 -4.77 21.30 0.84
CA ARG A 72 -5.20 22.63 1.28
C ARG A 72 -6.70 22.83 1.13
N ASP A 73 -7.28 22.51 -0.04
CA ASP A 73 -8.71 22.70 -0.30
C ASP A 73 -9.60 21.84 0.61
N THR A 74 -9.08 20.69 1.06
CA THR A 74 -9.78 19.79 1.99
C THR A 74 -9.42 19.99 3.46
N GLY A 75 -8.45 20.85 3.77
CA GLY A 75 -7.95 21.05 5.13
C GLY A 75 -7.29 19.81 5.75
N LEU A 76 -6.62 18.98 4.95
CA LEU A 76 -5.98 17.76 5.43
C LEU A 76 -4.54 18.04 5.86
N ASP A 77 -4.21 17.71 7.10
CA ASP A 77 -2.84 17.77 7.64
C ASP A 77 -1.89 16.81 6.92
N VAL A 78 -2.40 15.62 6.59
CA VAL A 78 -1.62 14.53 5.98
C VAL A 78 -2.41 13.92 4.83
N LEU A 79 -1.85 13.96 3.63
CA LEU A 79 -2.46 13.39 2.41
C LEU A 79 -1.55 12.32 1.81
N GLY A 80 -1.90 11.05 2.01
CA GLY A 80 -1.20 9.91 1.42
C GLY A 80 -1.46 9.80 -0.09
N LEU A 81 -0.40 9.67 -0.87
CA LEU A 81 -0.45 9.53 -2.32
C LEU A 81 -0.27 8.06 -2.71
N VAL A 82 -1.34 7.47 -3.24
CA VAL A 82 -1.36 6.07 -3.68
C VAL A 82 -1.11 6.02 -5.19
N PRO A 83 0.01 5.44 -5.66
CA PRO A 83 0.26 5.33 -7.09
C PRO A 83 -0.73 4.38 -7.74
N ALA A 84 -1.27 4.77 -8.90
CA ALA A 84 -2.24 3.97 -9.64
C ALA A 84 -1.67 2.61 -10.11
N ASP A 85 -0.36 2.51 -10.32
CA ASP A 85 0.32 1.33 -10.87
C ASP A 85 0.91 0.39 -9.80
N LEU A 86 0.50 0.54 -8.54
CA LEU A 86 1.00 -0.22 -7.39
C LEU A 86 0.91 -1.74 -7.63
N PRO A 87 1.96 -2.53 -7.30
CA PRO A 87 1.91 -3.99 -7.46
C PRO A 87 0.73 -4.62 -6.71
N VAL A 88 0.14 -5.68 -7.26
CA VAL A 88 -1.05 -6.35 -6.70
C VAL A 88 -0.87 -6.69 -5.23
N THR A 89 0.28 -7.24 -4.84
CA THR A 89 0.55 -7.63 -3.44
C THR A 89 0.51 -6.41 -2.52
N ARG A 90 1.22 -5.32 -2.87
CA ARG A 90 1.24 -4.07 -2.10
C ARG A 90 -0.15 -3.44 -2.03
N ALA A 91 -0.90 -3.43 -3.14
CA ALA A 91 -2.25 -2.90 -3.18
C ALA A 91 -3.24 -3.71 -2.30
N LEU A 92 -3.13 -5.04 -2.29
CA LEU A 92 -3.95 -5.89 -1.42
C LEU A 92 -3.58 -5.72 0.06
N ASP A 93 -2.28 -5.65 0.39
CA ASP A 93 -1.83 -5.41 1.76
C ASP A 93 -2.30 -4.05 2.27
N MET A 94 -2.20 -3.01 1.42
CA MET A 94 -2.77 -1.70 1.70
C MET A 94 -4.25 -1.86 2.04
N LEU A 95 -5.10 -2.36 1.13
CA LEU A 95 -6.55 -2.48 1.38
C LEU A 95 -6.94 -3.30 2.63
N ARG A 96 -6.08 -4.24 3.04
CA ARG A 96 -6.31 -5.09 4.21
C ARG A 96 -5.93 -4.40 5.52
N HIS A 97 -4.83 -3.66 5.54
CA HIS A 97 -4.23 -3.18 6.78
C HIS A 97 -4.21 -1.65 6.93
N THR A 98 -4.16 -0.90 5.83
CA THR A 98 -4.01 0.57 5.87
C THR A 98 -4.75 1.23 4.69
N ARG A 99 -4.60 2.54 4.51
CA ARG A 99 -4.94 3.23 3.26
C ARG A 99 -3.71 3.85 2.60
N ASP A 100 -2.56 3.82 3.25
CA ASP A 100 -1.30 4.34 2.73
C ASP A 100 -0.56 3.26 1.91
N ALA A 101 -0.04 3.65 0.75
CA ALA A 101 0.80 2.79 -0.09
C ALA A 101 2.29 2.83 0.30
N GLY A 102 2.67 3.76 1.20
CA GLY A 102 4.07 3.99 1.58
C GLY A 102 4.91 4.51 0.41
N PHE A 103 4.32 5.34 -0.44
CA PHE A 103 4.95 5.86 -1.65
C PHE A 103 5.36 7.32 -1.48
N ALA A 104 4.40 8.18 -1.17
CA ALA A 104 4.63 9.58 -0.88
C ALA A 104 3.45 10.16 -0.13
N THR A 105 3.70 11.21 0.64
CA THR A 105 2.71 11.87 1.48
C THR A 105 2.94 13.37 1.42
N VAL A 106 1.87 14.15 1.27
CA VAL A 106 1.89 15.59 1.49
C VAL A 106 1.57 15.84 2.96
N VAL A 107 2.40 16.62 3.65
CA VAL A 107 2.32 16.84 5.09
C VAL A 107 2.38 18.34 5.37
N HIS A 108 1.60 18.82 6.31
CA HIS A 108 1.70 20.19 6.80
C HIS A 108 3.10 20.43 7.39
N THR A 109 3.76 21.55 7.05
CA THR A 109 5.16 21.81 7.41
C THR A 109 5.38 21.86 8.91
N GLU A 110 4.42 22.37 9.68
CA GLU A 110 4.51 22.41 11.14
C GLU A 110 4.59 21.00 11.75
N LEU A 111 3.75 20.07 11.27
CA LEU A 111 3.81 18.67 11.69
C LEU A 111 5.08 17.99 11.18
N LEU A 112 5.53 18.36 9.98
CA LEU A 112 6.72 17.78 9.39
C LEU A 112 7.98 18.18 10.16
N ASP A 113 8.10 19.44 10.59
CA ASP A 113 9.27 19.91 11.34
C ASP A 113 9.45 19.13 12.66
N ASP A 114 8.36 18.75 13.31
CA ASP A 114 8.38 17.93 14.53
C ASP A 114 8.59 16.44 14.24
N ALA A 115 7.96 15.91 13.19
CA ALA A 115 7.93 14.48 12.91
C ALA A 115 9.10 13.98 12.04
N TYR A 116 9.79 14.87 11.31
CA TYR A 116 10.78 14.48 10.30
C TYR A 116 12.01 13.81 10.90
N THR A 117 12.31 12.62 10.42
CA THR A 117 13.44 11.80 10.87
C THR A 117 14.50 11.58 9.79
N GLY A 118 14.31 12.13 8.59
CA GLY A 118 15.14 11.84 7.42
C GLY A 118 14.78 10.54 6.69
N ASP A 119 13.92 9.69 7.27
CA ASP A 119 13.42 8.47 6.64
C ASP A 119 11.88 8.50 6.58
N TYR A 120 11.32 8.14 5.43
CA TYR A 120 9.88 8.18 5.18
C TYR A 120 9.11 7.29 6.16
N THR A 121 9.58 6.06 6.43
CA THR A 121 8.82 5.10 7.23
C THR A 121 8.71 5.53 8.69
N THR A 122 9.79 6.05 9.25
CA THR A 122 9.84 6.55 10.63
C THR A 122 9.11 7.89 10.76
N THR A 123 9.19 8.77 9.76
CA THR A 123 8.40 10.01 9.71
C THR A 123 6.91 9.69 9.68
N MET A 124 6.46 8.75 8.84
CA MET A 124 5.05 8.33 8.80
C MET A 124 4.60 7.66 10.10
N ALA A 125 5.44 6.80 10.69
CA ALA A 125 5.13 6.21 11.99
C ALA A 125 4.91 7.28 13.06
N ARG A 126 5.75 8.33 13.10
CA ARG A 126 5.56 9.49 13.99
C ARG A 126 4.29 10.27 13.66
N LEU A 127 4.05 10.60 12.40
CA LEU A 127 2.84 11.29 11.96
C LEU A 127 1.56 10.56 12.36
N HIS A 128 1.56 9.23 12.36
CA HIS A 128 0.42 8.43 12.84
C HIS A 128 0.14 8.55 14.34
N HIS A 129 1.06 9.07 15.15
CA HIS A 129 0.83 9.35 16.57
C HIS A 129 0.18 10.73 16.79
N TYR A 130 0.22 11.62 15.80
CA TYR A 130 -0.48 12.89 15.87
C TYR A 130 -1.96 12.67 15.50
N ASP A 131 -2.86 13.39 16.19
CA ASP A 131 -4.29 13.44 15.87
C ASP A 131 -4.50 14.36 14.65
N ALA A 132 -3.96 13.93 13.52
CA ALA A 132 -3.90 14.69 12.28
C ALA A 132 -5.02 14.25 11.32
N ASP A 133 -5.62 15.23 10.62
CA ASP A 133 -6.63 14.93 9.61
C ASP A 133 -5.98 14.26 8.39
N THR A 134 -6.26 12.96 8.23
CA THR A 134 -5.59 12.11 7.24
C THR A 134 -6.50 11.74 6.07
N GLY A 135 -6.05 12.05 4.85
CA GLY A 135 -6.71 11.67 3.61
C GLY A 135 -5.82 10.83 2.71
N HIS A 136 -6.43 10.16 1.73
CA HIS A 136 -5.71 9.34 0.77
C HIS A 136 -6.29 9.54 -0.63
N VAL A 137 -5.40 9.76 -1.60
CA VAL A 137 -5.78 9.96 -3.00
C VAL A 137 -4.94 9.12 -3.95
N ILE A 138 -5.59 8.65 -5.00
CA ILE A 138 -4.92 7.87 -6.03
C ILE A 138 -4.36 8.82 -7.08
N VAL A 139 -3.05 8.73 -7.30
CA VAL A 139 -2.31 9.56 -8.25
C VAL A 139 -1.99 8.77 -9.52
N PRO A 140 -2.10 9.39 -10.71
CA PRO A 140 -1.67 8.80 -11.97
C PRO A 140 -0.15 8.86 -12.06
N CYS A 141 0.53 8.03 -11.27
CA CYS A 141 1.96 7.83 -11.35
C CYS A 141 2.21 6.44 -11.94
N HIS A 142 2.91 6.40 -13.07
CA HIS A 142 3.40 5.16 -13.72
C HIS A 142 4.91 4.98 -13.52
N LEU A 143 5.49 5.79 -12.62
CA LEU A 143 6.92 5.86 -12.35
C LEU A 143 7.25 5.33 -10.95
N THR A 144 6.39 4.50 -10.36
CA THR A 144 6.77 3.80 -9.14
C THR A 144 8.04 2.99 -9.42
N PRO A 145 9.07 3.09 -8.57
CA PRO A 145 10.28 2.32 -8.77
C PRO A 145 9.92 0.84 -8.98
N ARG A 146 10.51 0.23 -10.02
CA ARG A 146 10.26 -1.17 -10.41
C ARG A 146 10.92 -2.17 -9.45
N ALA A 147 10.94 -1.83 -8.16
CA ALA A 147 11.33 -2.76 -7.12
C ALA A 147 10.36 -3.95 -7.11
N PRO A 148 10.86 -5.18 -6.88
CA PRO A 148 10.01 -6.34 -6.65
C PRO A 148 9.03 -6.08 -5.50
N ALA A 149 7.82 -6.63 -5.58
CA ALA A 149 6.75 -6.36 -4.60
C ALA A 149 7.10 -6.76 -3.16
N TYR A 150 8.02 -7.72 -2.98
CA TYR A 150 8.51 -8.11 -1.66
C TYR A 150 9.49 -7.10 -1.06
N LYS A 151 10.24 -6.35 -1.88
CA LYS A 151 11.34 -5.51 -1.41
C LYS A 151 10.83 -4.39 -0.50
N GLY A 152 11.38 -4.29 0.70
CA GLY A 152 10.98 -3.33 1.73
C GLY A 152 9.56 -3.55 2.27
N ARG A 153 8.92 -4.69 1.98
CA ARG A 153 7.54 -4.97 2.43
C ARG A 153 7.47 -5.19 3.94
N ALA A 154 8.44 -5.90 4.52
CA ALA A 154 8.50 -6.12 5.97
C ALA A 154 8.67 -4.80 6.72
N ALA A 155 9.62 -3.96 6.30
CA ALA A 155 9.86 -2.64 6.87
C ALA A 155 8.62 -1.73 6.79
N TRP A 156 7.95 -1.73 5.64
CA TRP A 156 6.73 -0.95 5.45
C TRP A 156 5.58 -1.46 6.34
N LEU A 157 5.34 -2.77 6.43
CA LEU A 157 4.31 -3.34 7.31
C LEU A 157 4.60 -3.01 8.79
N GLN A 158 5.85 -3.12 9.21
CA GLN A 158 6.27 -2.78 10.57
C GLN A 158 6.11 -1.28 10.86
N GLY A 159 6.44 -0.40 9.90
CA GLY A 159 6.21 1.04 10.01
C GLY A 159 4.73 1.40 10.15
N LEU A 160 3.83 0.55 9.68
CA LEU A 160 2.37 0.67 9.87
C LEU A 160 1.87 0.02 11.18
N GLY A 161 2.77 -0.49 12.03
CA GLY A 161 2.41 -1.25 13.23
C GLY A 161 1.81 -2.63 12.95
N VAL A 162 1.87 -3.11 11.70
CA VAL A 162 1.33 -4.40 11.30
C VAL A 162 2.41 -5.46 11.46
N SER A 163 2.17 -6.43 12.35
CA SER A 163 3.13 -7.51 12.53
C SER A 163 3.16 -8.40 11.28
N LEU A 164 4.32 -8.98 10.96
CA LEU A 164 4.45 -9.86 9.80
C LEU A 164 3.50 -11.06 9.89
N ALA A 165 3.26 -11.56 11.10
CA ALA A 165 2.29 -12.63 11.36
C ALA A 165 0.87 -12.20 10.99
N GLN A 166 0.44 -10.99 11.37
CA GLN A 166 -0.89 -10.47 11.02
C GLN A 166 -1.09 -10.35 9.50
N ALA A 167 -0.02 -10.01 8.75
CA ALA A 167 -0.09 -9.91 7.30
C ALA A 167 -0.06 -11.29 6.59
N LEU A 168 0.75 -12.23 7.09
CA LEU A 168 0.99 -13.51 6.41
C LEU A 168 -0.01 -14.60 6.79
N VAL A 169 -0.40 -14.71 8.06
CA VAL A 169 -1.26 -15.82 8.57
C VAL A 169 -2.58 -15.91 7.81
N PRO A 170 -3.36 -14.83 7.58
CA PRO A 170 -4.61 -14.93 6.83
C PRO A 170 -4.40 -15.42 5.40
N SER A 171 -3.28 -15.03 4.78
CA SER A 171 -2.93 -15.44 3.41
C SER A 171 -2.57 -16.93 3.35
N ILE A 172 -1.82 -17.43 4.34
CA ILE A 172 -1.48 -18.85 4.50
C ILE A 172 -2.73 -19.69 4.73
N LEU A 173 -3.62 -19.25 5.63
CA LEU A 173 -4.88 -19.94 5.90
C LEU A 173 -5.76 -20.04 4.65
N VAL A 174 -5.90 -18.95 3.89
CA VAL A 174 -6.65 -18.96 2.64
C VAL A 174 -6.06 -19.93 1.63
N MET A 175 -4.73 -19.93 1.45
CA MET A 175 -4.08 -20.89 0.55
C MET A 175 -4.30 -22.33 1.03
N GLY A 176 -4.16 -22.59 2.33
CA GLY A 176 -4.42 -23.90 2.93
C GLY A 176 -5.85 -24.38 2.67
N LEU A 177 -6.84 -23.50 2.81
CA LEU A 177 -8.25 -23.82 2.49
C LEU A 177 -8.45 -24.13 1.00
N VAL A 178 -7.80 -23.40 0.10
CA VAL A 178 -7.86 -23.66 -1.34
C VAL A 178 -7.23 -25.03 -1.68
N LEU A 179 -6.09 -25.35 -1.09
CA LEU A 179 -5.43 -26.65 -1.29
C LEU A 179 -6.25 -27.81 -0.68
N ALA A 180 -6.85 -27.60 0.50
CA ALA A 180 -7.75 -28.58 1.12
C ALA A 180 -9.01 -28.81 0.28
N ALA A 181 -9.60 -27.75 -0.27
CA ALA A 181 -10.72 -27.86 -1.21
C ALA A 181 -10.32 -28.65 -2.48
N LEU A 182 -9.12 -28.40 -3.01
CA LEU A 182 -8.59 -29.13 -4.16
C LEU A 182 -8.37 -30.63 -3.86
N ALA A 183 -7.85 -30.95 -2.68
CA ALA A 183 -7.58 -32.33 -2.25
C ALA A 183 -8.85 -33.12 -1.89
N SER A 184 -9.87 -32.45 -1.33
CA SER A 184 -11.12 -33.10 -0.90
C SER A 184 -12.03 -33.54 -2.03
N ASP A 185 -12.04 -32.82 -3.16
CA ASP A 185 -12.83 -33.15 -4.34
C ASP A 185 -12.06 -32.73 -5.60
N PRO A 186 -11.34 -33.65 -6.27
CA PRO A 186 -10.54 -33.30 -7.45
C PRO A 186 -11.37 -32.79 -8.64
N GLN A 187 -12.66 -33.13 -8.72
CA GLN A 187 -13.53 -32.71 -9.82
C GLN A 187 -13.98 -31.25 -9.64
N TRP A 188 -14.31 -30.84 -8.42
CA TRP A 188 -14.85 -29.50 -8.12
C TRP A 188 -13.85 -28.56 -7.44
N GLY A 189 -12.78 -29.10 -6.88
CA GLY A 189 -11.65 -28.39 -6.27
C GLY A 189 -11.02 -27.29 -7.14
N PRO A 190 -10.86 -27.49 -8.47
CA PRO A 190 -10.35 -26.44 -9.35
C PRO A 190 -11.13 -25.14 -9.31
N ILE A 191 -12.43 -25.16 -8.96
CA ILE A 191 -13.24 -23.93 -8.81
C ILE A 191 -12.66 -23.03 -7.71
N ALA A 192 -12.20 -23.59 -6.59
CA ALA A 192 -11.59 -22.81 -5.51
C ALA A 192 -10.27 -22.15 -5.96
N VAL A 193 -9.47 -22.87 -6.77
CA VAL A 193 -8.23 -22.34 -7.34
C VAL A 193 -8.53 -21.23 -8.35
N ILE A 194 -9.50 -21.42 -9.24
CA ILE A 194 -9.94 -20.41 -10.20
C ILE A 194 -10.44 -19.17 -9.47
N ALA A 195 -11.28 -19.33 -8.45
CA ALA A 195 -11.77 -18.22 -7.62
C ALA A 195 -10.60 -17.48 -6.95
N TYR A 196 -9.64 -18.21 -6.38
CA TYR A 196 -8.45 -17.64 -5.76
C TYR A 196 -7.60 -16.81 -6.73
N CYS A 197 -7.42 -17.30 -7.96
CA CYS A 197 -6.75 -16.58 -9.04
C CYS A 197 -7.57 -15.41 -9.58
N ALA A 198 -8.91 -15.47 -9.53
CA ALA A 198 -9.80 -14.41 -10.00
C ALA A 198 -9.90 -13.21 -9.04
N VAL A 199 -9.63 -13.40 -7.75
CA VAL A 199 -9.75 -12.34 -6.72
C VAL A 199 -9.08 -11.00 -7.12
N PRO A 200 -7.83 -10.93 -7.62
CA PRO A 200 -7.24 -9.65 -8.00
C PRO A 200 -8.02 -8.94 -9.12
N TYR A 201 -8.49 -9.68 -10.13
CA TYR A 201 -9.34 -9.11 -11.17
C TYR A 201 -10.64 -8.57 -10.58
N LEU A 202 -11.28 -9.32 -9.69
CA LEU A 202 -12.50 -8.91 -9.02
C LEU A 202 -12.32 -7.65 -8.17
N VAL A 203 -11.18 -7.52 -7.48
CA VAL A 203 -10.86 -6.34 -6.66
C VAL A 203 -10.60 -5.11 -7.51
N PHE A 204 -9.80 -5.24 -8.57
CA PHE A 204 -9.30 -4.08 -9.33
C PHE A 204 -10.13 -3.73 -10.58
N ALA A 205 -11.04 -4.59 -11.03
CA ALA A 205 -11.88 -4.32 -12.20
C ALA A 205 -12.68 -3.02 -12.05
N GLY A 206 -12.49 -2.11 -13.01
CA GLY A 206 -13.18 -0.81 -13.06
C GLY A 206 -12.77 0.16 -11.96
N THR A 207 -11.66 -0.09 -11.25
CA THR A 207 -11.19 0.79 -10.19
C THR A 207 -10.08 1.75 -10.69
N PRO A 208 -9.81 2.85 -9.95
CA PRO A 208 -8.64 3.70 -10.18
C PRO A 208 -7.28 3.02 -10.16
N LEU A 209 -7.15 1.94 -9.40
CA LEU A 209 -5.90 1.22 -9.33
C LEU A 209 -5.81 0.28 -10.52
N SER A 210 -4.71 0.39 -11.26
CA SER A 210 -4.34 -0.48 -12.36
C SER A 210 -3.00 -1.13 -12.03
N PRO A 211 -2.98 -2.16 -11.15
CA PRO A 211 -1.75 -2.80 -10.74
C PRO A 211 -0.95 -3.30 -11.94
N ARG A 212 0.34 -2.92 -12.00
CA ARG A 212 1.20 -3.20 -13.16
C ARG A 212 1.42 -4.70 -13.44
N ASP A 213 1.30 -5.53 -12.41
CA ASP A 213 1.52 -6.98 -12.46
C ASP A 213 0.22 -7.78 -12.31
N LEU A 214 -0.94 -7.17 -12.58
CA LEU A 214 -2.26 -7.77 -12.36
C LEU A 214 -2.36 -9.18 -12.94
N HIS A 215 -2.08 -9.32 -14.24
CA HIS A 215 -2.25 -10.59 -14.94
C HIS A 215 -1.28 -11.67 -14.43
N ARG A 216 -0.01 -11.30 -14.28
CA ARG A 216 1.03 -12.22 -13.80
C ARG A 216 0.73 -12.71 -12.40
N THR A 217 0.39 -11.79 -11.49
CA THR A 217 0.13 -12.11 -10.08
C THR A 217 -1.19 -12.84 -9.88
N ALA A 218 -2.21 -12.58 -10.71
CA ALA A 218 -3.48 -13.31 -10.69
C ALA A 218 -3.32 -14.76 -11.19
N LEU A 219 -2.66 -14.97 -12.34
CA LEU A 219 -2.53 -16.30 -12.95
C LEU A 219 -1.54 -17.20 -12.20
N LEU A 220 -0.42 -16.64 -11.74
CA LEU A 220 0.63 -17.40 -11.05
C LEU A 220 0.48 -17.33 -9.52
N ARG A 221 -0.69 -16.90 -9.02
CA ARG A 221 -0.91 -16.64 -7.60
C ARG A 221 -0.57 -17.81 -6.68
N PRO A 222 -0.92 -19.08 -7.01
CA PRO A 222 -0.57 -20.24 -6.17
C PRO A 222 0.94 -20.40 -5.94
N VAL A 223 1.76 -19.91 -6.87
CA VAL A 223 3.23 -20.02 -6.83
C VAL A 223 3.89 -18.73 -6.35
N LEU A 224 3.47 -17.57 -6.86
CA LEU A 224 4.06 -16.28 -6.52
C LEU A 224 3.77 -15.86 -5.09
N THR A 225 2.62 -16.24 -4.54
CA THR A 225 2.24 -15.89 -3.18
C THR A 225 3.19 -16.51 -2.14
N PRO A 226 3.42 -17.85 -2.11
CA PRO A 226 4.37 -18.45 -1.19
C PRO A 226 5.81 -17.98 -1.44
N TYR A 227 6.21 -17.80 -2.69
CA TYR A 227 7.51 -17.21 -3.02
C TYR A 227 7.67 -15.81 -2.40
N THR A 228 6.62 -14.98 -2.46
CA THR A 228 6.62 -13.64 -1.86
C THR A 228 6.70 -13.72 -0.33
N TRP A 229 5.96 -14.63 0.32
CA TRP A 229 6.06 -14.84 1.77
C TRP A 229 7.48 -15.20 2.18
N TRP A 230 8.07 -16.19 1.51
CA TRP A 230 9.44 -16.62 1.74
C TRP A 230 10.42 -15.46 1.59
N ARG A 231 10.33 -14.72 0.48
CA ARG A 231 11.18 -13.55 0.26
C ARG A 231 10.99 -12.46 1.31
N THR A 232 9.76 -12.20 1.75
CA THR A 232 9.48 -11.22 2.81
C THR A 232 10.03 -11.68 4.17
N LEU A 233 10.07 -12.98 4.46
CA LEU A 233 10.65 -13.53 5.69
C LEU A 233 12.18 -13.51 5.69
N VAL A 234 12.79 -13.72 4.52
CA VAL A 234 14.25 -13.77 4.35
C VAL A 234 14.87 -12.39 4.14
N GLU A 235 14.09 -11.39 3.72
CA GLU A 235 14.59 -10.03 3.58
C GLU A 235 15.05 -9.50 4.95
N ASP A 236 16.30 -9.05 5.02
CA ASP A 236 16.90 -8.55 6.24
C ASP A 236 15.99 -7.52 6.91
N ALA A 237 15.82 -7.65 8.23
CA ALA A 237 15.14 -6.64 9.01
C ALA A 237 15.80 -5.28 8.69
N PRO A 238 14.98 -4.24 8.45
CA PRO A 238 15.51 -2.94 8.05
C PRO A 238 16.53 -2.44 9.07
N PRO A 239 17.54 -1.67 8.65
CA PRO A 239 18.66 -1.26 9.49
C PRO A 239 18.23 -0.51 10.76
N TRP A 240 17.07 0.15 10.76
CA TRP A 240 16.52 0.82 11.93
C TRP A 240 16.05 -0.14 13.03
N ASN A 241 15.79 -1.41 12.73
CA ASN A 241 15.51 -2.41 13.77
C ASN A 241 16.78 -2.76 14.58
N ARG A 242 17.97 -2.32 14.13
CA ARG A 242 19.24 -2.36 14.89
C ARG A 242 19.53 -1.06 15.64
N LEU A 243 18.78 0.01 15.37
CA LEU A 243 18.75 1.18 16.24
C LEU A 243 17.87 0.81 17.44
N THR A 244 18.44 0.02 18.35
CA THR A 244 18.03 0.04 19.75
C THR A 244 17.91 1.51 20.13
N TRP A 245 16.71 1.94 20.50
CA TRP A 245 16.46 3.23 21.12
C TRP A 245 17.52 3.41 22.22
N ARG A 246 18.57 4.17 21.91
CA ARG A 246 19.48 4.67 22.93
C ARG A 246 18.70 5.81 23.53
N ASP A 247 18.14 5.54 24.71
CA ASP A 247 17.49 6.52 25.58
C ASP A 247 18.30 7.82 25.51
N PRO A 248 17.74 8.92 24.96
CA PRO A 248 18.44 10.19 24.95
C PRO A 248 18.60 10.64 26.40
N ARG A 249 19.79 10.38 26.96
CA ARG A 249 20.39 10.94 28.18
C ARG A 249 19.43 11.15 29.37
N LYS A 250 19.58 10.27 30.37
CA LYS A 250 19.30 10.59 31.77
C LYS A 250 20.44 11.36 32.46
N ASP A 251 21.37 11.93 31.70
CA ASP A 251 22.60 12.55 32.24
C ASP A 251 22.54 14.09 32.26
N GLU A 252 21.34 14.68 32.22
CA GLU A 252 21.13 16.11 32.46
C GLU A 252 20.12 16.32 33.60
N ILE A 253 20.49 15.92 34.82
CA ILE A 253 20.06 16.53 36.09
C ILE A 253 21.25 16.51 37.06
#